data_AF-A0A8H3ZTI7-F1
#
_entry.id   AF-A0A8H3ZTI7-F1
#
_cell.length_a   1.000
_cell.length_b   1.000
_cell.length_c   1.000
_cell.angle_alpha   90.00
_cell.angle_beta   90.00
_cell.angle_gamma   90.00
#
_symmetry.space_group_name_H-M   'P 1'
#
loop_
_entity.id
_entity.type
_entity.pdbx_description
1 polymer ?
#
loop_
_entity_poly.entity_id
_entity_poly.type
_entity_poly.pdbx_seq_one_letter_code
_entity_poly.pdbx_strand_id
1 'polypeptide(L)'
;MVGLRKAQLVRHVWLNINLKPYNCRNCTNIEGFSQCRGNISKVKKAIVKLFSILSQWPVVEGAELTLELSVQSPSDKEHWAKNLHFGGDEEHQKSAAEWSGNQPFHDPKHGWINGRQVQAPDEGALLRIFEPVGILEFKESLPQVNAATRFIIRRQCRRNIVPPALRSIFDALPRLQSLTFEPWQFWNKWEQTLWDSLGYPRLIESHLPQTLKQISVFEETNEGYISLLQHGQLFIQRPDRVRVTSPAVSAAFAKRSLGLEKLSVAFMAEASDFFRSCQRDWIWSHMRSLTLTSRILTQTRSLEIQGLLENAAITALSMPHLHTMVIWNGRKGEAFKFFYRAETSQTRIGWRGIWDLKLTPSVIRGWQRVADKHTRHDLQVIPEPPILKSIGSHADAIDLLDLPSDVVHPVSVLQMQREAESSWYKYRT
;
A
#
# COMPACT_ATOMS: atom_id res chain seq x y z
N MET A 1 9.43 9.26 32.92
CA MET A 1 8.20 8.46 32.80
C MET A 1 7.03 9.37 32.44
N VAL A 2 6.27 9.02 31.41
CA VAL A 2 5.00 9.69 31.08
C VAL A 2 3.93 9.11 32.01
N GLY A 3 3.21 9.95 32.75
CA GLY A 3 2.14 9.50 33.65
C GLY A 3 0.95 8.89 32.89
N LEU A 4 0.21 7.99 33.54
CA LEU A 4 -0.92 7.23 32.96
C LEU A 4 -1.92 8.11 32.18
N ARG A 5 -2.33 9.24 32.77
CA ARG A 5 -3.27 10.18 32.13
C ARG A 5 -2.76 10.74 30.81
N LYS A 6 -1.46 11.06 30.72
CA LYS A 6 -0.87 11.58 29.47
C LYS A 6 -0.75 10.50 28.41
N ALA A 7 -0.39 9.28 28.81
CA ALA A 7 -0.31 8.13 27.91
C ALA A 7 -1.69 7.78 27.29
N GLN A 8 -2.78 7.99 28.02
CA GLN A 8 -4.15 7.81 27.51
C GLN A 8 -4.59 8.85 26.48
N LEU A 9 -4.04 10.07 26.55
CA LEU A 9 -4.44 11.18 25.68
C LEU A 9 -3.74 11.12 24.32
N VAL A 10 -2.50 10.60 24.26
CA VAL A 10 -1.77 10.49 23.00
C VAL A 10 -2.24 9.27 22.23
N ARG A 11 -2.94 9.49 21.13
CA ARG A 11 -3.46 8.43 20.24
C ARG A 11 -2.58 8.17 19.02
N HIS A 12 -1.78 9.15 18.62
CA HIS A 12 -0.93 9.06 17.43
C HIS A 12 0.41 9.73 17.70
N VAL A 13 1.50 9.00 17.45
CA VAL A 13 2.87 9.51 17.39
C VAL A 13 3.41 9.28 15.99
N TRP A 14 3.65 10.37 15.27
CA TRP A 14 4.25 10.34 13.95
C TRP A 14 5.73 10.75 14.03
N LEU A 15 6.62 9.82 13.65
CA LEU A 15 8.04 10.09 13.50
C LEU A 15 8.35 10.40 12.03
N ASN A 16 8.48 11.69 11.74
CA ASN A 16 8.94 12.17 10.44
C ASN A 16 10.45 12.42 10.44
N ILE A 17 11.21 11.61 9.70
CA ILE A 17 12.67 11.65 9.67
C ILE A 17 13.14 12.42 8.43
N ASN A 18 13.64 13.64 8.66
CA ASN A 18 14.29 14.43 7.62
C ASN A 18 15.69 13.91 7.31
N LEU A 19 15.94 13.48 6.09
CA LEU A 19 17.28 13.10 5.60
C LEU A 19 18.21 14.32 5.48
N LYS A 20 19.49 14.08 5.18
CA LYS A 20 20.44 15.17 4.93
C LYS A 20 20.00 15.96 3.69
N PRO A 21 19.95 17.31 3.77
CA PRO A 21 19.61 18.12 2.61
C PRO A 21 20.65 17.96 1.51
N TYR A 22 20.25 18.22 0.28
CA TYR A 22 21.12 18.25 -0.88
C TYR A 22 20.83 19.50 -1.70
N ASN A 23 21.79 19.92 -2.52
CA ASN A 23 21.65 21.11 -3.35
C ASN A 23 21.53 20.73 -4.82
N CYS A 24 21.33 21.75 -5.65
CA CYS A 24 21.11 21.58 -7.09
C CYS A 24 22.31 20.97 -7.84
N ARG A 25 23.53 20.94 -7.26
CA ARG A 25 24.67 20.24 -7.88
C ARG A 25 24.51 18.72 -7.84
N ASN A 26 23.70 18.21 -6.92
CA ASN A 26 23.49 16.78 -6.69
C ASN A 26 22.03 16.34 -6.91
N CYS A 27 21.12 17.25 -7.31
CA CYS A 27 19.69 16.96 -7.37
C CYS A 27 19.28 16.02 -8.51
N THR A 28 20.21 15.71 -9.42
CA THR A 28 20.07 14.72 -10.52
C THR A 28 20.89 13.45 -10.26
N ASN A 29 21.56 13.35 -9.12
CA ASN A 29 22.38 12.20 -8.78
C ASN A 29 21.71 11.37 -7.69
N ILE A 30 21.87 10.05 -7.77
CA ILE A 30 21.63 9.16 -6.63
C ILE A 30 22.54 9.54 -5.44
N GLU A 31 22.18 9.10 -4.24
CA GLU A 31 22.99 9.34 -3.04
C GLU A 31 24.37 8.67 -3.16
N GLY A 32 25.41 9.48 -2.98
CA GLY A 32 26.77 8.94 -2.82
C GLY A 32 26.90 8.11 -1.54
N PHE A 33 27.88 7.21 -1.50
CA PHE A 33 28.10 6.27 -0.40
C PHE A 33 28.13 6.93 1.00
N SER A 34 28.82 8.05 1.14
CA SER A 34 28.93 8.79 2.41
C SER A 34 27.60 9.43 2.85
N GLN A 35 26.78 9.88 1.89
CA GLN A 35 25.46 10.41 2.15
C GLN A 35 24.51 9.31 2.61
N CYS A 36 24.46 8.21 1.85
CA CYS A 36 23.65 7.03 2.17
C CYS A 36 23.97 6.50 3.58
N ARG A 37 25.26 6.30 3.91
CA ARG A 37 25.68 5.87 5.26
C ARG A 37 25.25 6.86 6.36
N GLY A 38 25.33 8.16 6.07
CA GLY A 38 24.89 9.21 6.96
C GLY A 38 23.37 9.19 7.20
N ASN A 39 22.60 8.99 6.14
CA ASN A 39 21.14 8.91 6.18
C ASN A 39 20.67 7.65 6.94
N ILE A 40 21.27 6.49 6.66
CA ILE A 40 21.03 5.23 7.41
C ILE A 40 21.28 5.45 8.91
N SER A 41 22.42 6.06 9.27
CA SER A 41 22.74 6.35 10.67
C SER A 41 21.71 7.27 11.33
N LYS A 42 21.22 8.28 10.59
CA LYS A 42 20.19 9.21 11.08
C LYS A 42 18.86 8.50 11.31
N VAL A 43 18.40 7.70 10.35
CA VAL A 43 17.14 6.93 10.46
C VAL A 43 17.23 5.95 11.63
N LYS A 44 18.32 5.18 11.72
CA LYS A 44 18.56 4.23 12.82
C LYS A 44 18.48 4.92 14.18
N LYS A 45 19.20 6.04 14.38
CA LYS A 45 19.23 6.76 15.66
C LYS A 45 17.85 7.30 16.04
N ALA A 46 17.08 7.79 15.07
CA ALA A 46 15.73 8.32 15.30
C ALA A 46 14.78 7.20 15.76
N ILE A 47 14.78 6.05 15.07
CA ILE A 47 13.95 4.88 15.44
C ILE A 47 14.35 4.37 16.83
N VAL A 48 15.64 4.15 17.09
CA VAL A 48 16.14 3.70 18.41
C VAL A 48 15.70 4.66 19.51
N LYS A 49 15.84 5.97 19.30
CA LYS A 49 15.44 6.98 20.28
C LYS A 49 13.94 6.94 20.55
N LEU A 50 13.11 6.86 19.52
CA LEU A 50 11.65 6.76 19.69
C LEU A 50 11.27 5.50 20.46
N PHE A 51 11.77 4.34 20.04
CA PHE A 51 11.45 3.06 20.68
C PHE A 51 11.92 3.03 22.14
N SER A 52 13.08 3.61 22.44
CA SER A 52 13.56 3.77 23.81
C SER A 52 12.61 4.61 24.67
N ILE A 53 12.09 5.73 24.12
CA ILE A 53 11.12 6.58 24.83
C ILE A 53 9.79 5.85 25.05
N LEU A 54 9.24 5.25 23.99
CA LEU A 54 7.93 4.62 24.03
C LEU A 54 7.91 3.29 24.79
N SER A 55 9.05 2.60 24.89
CA SER A 55 9.16 1.38 25.71
C SER A 55 8.90 1.63 27.21
N GLN A 56 9.06 2.88 27.66
CA GLN A 56 8.79 3.29 29.03
C GLN A 56 7.33 3.73 29.25
N TRP A 57 6.49 3.70 28.22
CA TRP A 57 5.10 4.10 28.33
C TRP A 57 4.27 2.99 28.97
N PRO A 58 3.38 3.31 29.92
CA PRO A 58 2.54 2.30 30.54
C PRO A 58 1.56 1.73 29.51
N VAL A 59 1.33 0.42 29.61
CA VAL A 59 0.19 -0.20 28.94
C VAL A 59 -1.06 0.22 29.68
N VAL A 60 -2.00 0.83 28.96
CA VAL A 60 -3.31 1.19 29.51
C VAL A 60 -4.39 0.42 28.76
N GLU A 61 -5.25 -0.25 29.51
CA GLU A 61 -6.37 -1.00 28.95
C GLU A 61 -7.32 -0.06 28.18
N GLY A 62 -7.76 -0.49 26.99
CA GLY A 62 -8.57 0.33 26.08
C GLY A 62 -7.85 1.52 25.44
N ALA A 63 -6.60 1.80 25.79
CA ALA A 63 -5.81 2.82 25.10
C ALA A 63 -5.19 2.24 23.82
N GLU A 64 -5.51 2.85 22.69
CA GLU A 64 -4.83 2.61 21.41
C GLU A 64 -3.79 3.70 21.14
N LEU A 65 -2.63 3.27 20.64
CA LEU A 65 -1.57 4.14 20.18
C LEU A 65 -1.15 3.73 18.77
N THR A 66 -1.24 4.68 17.84
CA THR A 66 -0.70 4.59 16.48
C THR A 66 0.71 5.12 16.43
N LEU A 67 1.62 4.32 15.88
CA LEU A 67 2.95 4.76 15.48
C LEU A 67 3.02 4.88 13.97
N GLU A 68 3.30 6.09 13.49
CA GLU A 68 3.55 6.33 12.07
C GLU A 68 5.02 6.64 11.83
N LEU A 69 5.58 6.11 10.75
CA LEU A 69 6.95 6.36 10.31
C LEU A 69 6.96 6.91 8.89
N SER A 70 7.66 8.03 8.69
CA SER A 70 8.00 8.55 7.36
C SER A 70 9.47 8.95 7.29
N VAL A 71 10.07 8.78 6.11
CA VAL A 71 11.44 9.18 5.82
C VAL A 71 11.47 9.94 4.49
N GLN A 72 11.96 11.17 4.53
CA GLN A 72 11.95 12.08 3.38
C GLN A 72 13.11 13.07 3.43
N SER A 73 13.56 13.57 2.28
CA SER A 73 14.52 14.68 2.26
C SER A 73 13.75 16.00 2.16
N PRO A 74 14.06 17.02 2.99
CA PRO A 74 13.45 18.33 2.83
C PRO A 74 13.74 18.93 1.43
N SER A 75 14.89 18.58 0.83
CA SER A 75 15.28 19.06 -0.49
C SER A 75 14.51 18.43 -1.66
N ASP A 76 13.72 17.38 -1.44
CA ASP A 76 12.92 16.76 -2.53
C ASP A 76 11.98 17.80 -3.17
N LYS A 77 11.33 18.63 -2.34
CA LYS A 77 10.45 19.72 -2.80
C LYS A 77 11.17 20.99 -3.23
N GLU A 78 12.46 21.13 -2.89
CA GLU A 78 13.26 22.29 -3.32
C GLU A 78 13.64 22.15 -4.81
N HIS A 79 13.59 20.93 -5.35
CA HIS A 79 14.05 20.59 -6.69
C HIS A 79 12.92 20.06 -7.59
N TRP A 80 13.05 18.83 -8.09
CA TRP A 80 12.19 18.24 -9.11
C TRP A 80 10.80 17.84 -8.60
N ALA A 81 10.62 17.62 -7.30
CA ALA A 81 9.44 16.98 -6.72
C ALA A 81 8.58 17.97 -5.90
N LYS A 82 8.31 19.15 -6.47
CA LYS A 82 7.61 20.24 -5.76
C LYS A 82 6.16 19.91 -5.40
N ASN A 83 5.50 19.08 -6.19
CA ASN A 83 4.13 18.62 -5.95
C ASN A 83 4.01 17.49 -4.92
N LEU A 84 5.12 16.97 -4.37
CA LEU A 84 4.99 15.94 -3.35
C LEU A 84 4.32 16.53 -2.12
N HIS A 85 3.29 15.84 -1.63
CA HIS A 85 2.59 16.21 -0.42
C HIS A 85 3.08 15.36 0.75
N PHE A 86 3.41 16.02 1.86
CA PHE A 86 3.78 15.38 3.13
C PHE A 86 2.96 16.07 4.21
N GLY A 87 2.35 15.31 5.11
CA GLY A 87 1.65 15.90 6.24
C GLY A 87 0.87 14.91 7.10
N GLY A 88 0.43 15.39 8.26
CA GLY A 88 -0.56 14.73 9.11
C GLY A 88 -1.99 14.91 8.57
N ASP A 89 -2.96 14.16 9.12
CA ASP A 89 -4.36 14.24 8.68
C ASP A 89 -4.94 15.67 8.77
N GLU A 90 -4.57 16.42 9.82
CA GLU A 90 -4.99 17.82 10.01
C GLU A 90 -4.37 18.78 8.97
N GLU A 91 -3.11 18.54 8.59
CA GLU A 91 -2.43 19.33 7.55
C GLU A 91 -3.00 19.04 6.16
N HIS A 92 -3.51 17.83 5.94
CA HIS A 92 -4.21 17.46 4.71
C HIS A 92 -5.60 18.12 4.59
N GLN A 93 -6.33 18.26 5.70
CA GLN A 93 -7.60 19.00 5.75
C GLN A 93 -7.40 20.51 5.54
N LYS A 94 -6.40 21.12 6.19
CA LYS A 94 -6.07 22.56 6.02
C LYS A 94 -5.54 22.86 4.61
N SER A 95 -4.67 22.01 4.07
CA SER A 95 -4.14 22.20 2.71
C SER A 95 -5.20 22.05 1.60
N ALA A 96 -6.32 21.37 1.85
CA ALA A 96 -7.44 21.35 0.90
C ALA A 96 -8.12 22.73 0.78
N ALA A 97 -8.18 23.50 1.87
CA ALA A 97 -8.79 24.82 1.90
C ALA A 97 -7.83 25.93 1.40
N GLU A 98 -6.53 25.81 1.68
CA GLU A 98 -5.52 26.85 1.42
C GLU A 98 -4.94 26.84 -0.01
N TRP A 99 -5.09 25.76 -0.78
CA TRP A 99 -4.48 25.67 -2.12
C TRP A 99 -5.17 26.56 -3.18
N SER A 100 -6.31 27.15 -2.84
CA SER A 100 -6.95 28.20 -3.64
C SER A 100 -6.17 29.53 -3.62
N GLY A 101 -5.14 29.70 -2.76
CA GLY A 101 -4.52 31.00 -2.50
C GLY A 101 -2.99 31.13 -2.56
N ASN A 102 -2.20 30.06 -2.77
CA ASN A 102 -0.74 30.17 -2.82
C ASN A 102 -0.20 30.30 -4.26
N GLN A 103 0.77 31.21 -4.47
CA GLN A 103 1.41 31.41 -5.76
C GLN A 103 1.91 30.08 -6.36
N PRO A 104 1.59 29.77 -7.63
CA PRO A 104 2.02 28.54 -8.26
C PRO A 104 3.54 28.46 -8.36
N PHE A 105 4.16 27.31 -8.03
CA PHE A 105 5.61 27.12 -8.15
C PHE A 105 6.09 27.44 -9.58
N HIS A 106 7.03 28.39 -9.74
CA HIS A 106 7.67 28.70 -11.01
C HIS A 106 9.18 28.48 -10.87
N ASP A 107 9.66 27.36 -11.39
CA ASP A 107 11.07 26.95 -11.34
C ASP A 107 11.42 26.18 -12.63
N PRO A 108 11.61 26.89 -13.74
CA PRO A 108 11.86 26.28 -15.04
C PRO A 108 13.08 25.35 -15.04
N LYS A 109 14.06 25.60 -14.16
CA LYS A 109 15.26 24.77 -14.02
C LYS A 109 14.94 23.33 -13.61
N HIS A 110 13.90 23.13 -12.81
CA HIS A 110 13.44 21.80 -12.38
C HIS A 110 12.14 21.39 -13.08
N GLY A 111 11.82 22.03 -14.22
CA GLY A 111 10.69 21.66 -15.05
C GLY A 111 9.33 22.20 -14.56
N TRP A 112 9.29 23.21 -13.70
CA TRP A 112 8.04 23.76 -13.16
C TRP A 112 7.70 25.13 -13.77
N ILE A 113 6.53 25.24 -14.38
CA ILE A 113 5.98 26.51 -14.89
C ILE A 113 4.60 26.70 -14.30
N ASN A 114 4.43 27.76 -13.51
CA ASN A 114 3.15 28.20 -12.96
C ASN A 114 2.36 27.05 -12.28
N GLY A 115 3.04 26.30 -11.40
CA GLY A 115 2.47 25.22 -10.60
C GLY A 115 2.30 23.89 -11.32
N ARG A 116 2.69 23.80 -12.59
CA ARG A 116 2.66 22.55 -13.37
C ARG A 116 4.06 22.09 -13.69
N GLN A 117 4.30 20.78 -13.54
CA GLN A 117 5.51 20.17 -14.05
C GLN A 117 5.35 19.96 -15.55
N VAL A 118 6.15 20.66 -16.36
CA VAL A 118 6.11 20.59 -17.83
C VAL A 118 7.23 19.71 -18.39
N GLN A 119 8.30 19.50 -17.62
CA GLN A 119 9.42 18.64 -17.97
C GLN A 119 9.54 17.49 -16.98
N ALA A 120 9.78 16.30 -17.51
CA ALA A 120 10.03 15.11 -16.71
C ALA A 120 11.29 15.28 -15.85
N PRO A 121 11.33 14.73 -14.63
CA PRO A 121 12.52 14.72 -13.81
C PRO A 121 13.66 13.96 -14.48
N ASP A 122 14.89 14.33 -14.15
CA ASP A 122 16.04 13.51 -14.48
C ASP A 122 15.92 12.11 -13.83
N GLU A 123 16.49 11.09 -14.49
CA GLU A 123 16.42 9.71 -14.01
C GLU A 123 17.01 9.54 -12.60
N GLY A 124 18.18 10.14 -12.34
CA GLY A 124 18.81 10.09 -11.03
C GLY A 124 18.08 10.94 -10.00
N ALA A 125 17.45 12.05 -10.43
CA ALA A 125 16.57 12.84 -9.56
C ALA A 125 15.36 12.02 -9.07
N LEU A 126 14.74 11.24 -9.97
CA LEU A 126 13.62 10.38 -9.64
C LEU A 126 14.04 9.26 -8.68
N LEU A 127 15.10 8.52 -9.02
CA LEU A 127 15.57 7.40 -8.20
C LEU A 127 15.97 7.85 -6.79
N ARG A 128 16.60 9.02 -6.65
CA ARG A 128 17.02 9.61 -5.38
C ARG A 128 15.87 9.71 -4.35
N ILE A 129 14.66 10.02 -4.80
CA ILE A 129 13.48 10.17 -3.93
C ILE A 129 13.07 8.83 -3.32
N PHE A 130 13.25 7.74 -4.09
CA PHE A 130 12.72 6.41 -3.77
C PHE A 130 13.77 5.41 -3.30
N GLU A 131 15.04 5.82 -3.19
CA GLU A 131 16.07 4.84 -2.84
C GLU A 131 15.76 4.19 -1.49
N PRO A 132 16.22 2.95 -1.29
CA PRO A 132 16.08 2.30 -0.01
C PRO A 132 16.68 3.13 1.13
N VAL A 133 15.98 3.14 2.27
CA VAL A 133 16.67 3.26 3.54
C VAL A 133 17.43 1.94 3.68
N GLY A 134 18.74 1.96 3.45
CA GLY A 134 19.56 0.75 3.46
C GLY A 134 19.43 -0.06 4.76
N ILE A 135 20.06 -1.23 4.82
CA ILE A 135 19.90 -2.18 5.93
C ILE A 135 20.18 -1.49 7.28
N LEU A 136 19.16 -1.45 8.13
CA LEU A 136 19.25 -0.93 9.49
C LEU A 136 19.80 -2.02 10.41
N GLU A 137 21.11 -2.20 10.44
CA GLU A 137 21.76 -3.12 11.38
C GLU A 137 21.73 -2.52 12.79
N PHE A 138 20.83 -2.98 13.66
CA PHE A 138 20.81 -2.57 15.06
C PHE A 138 21.87 -3.34 15.85
N LYS A 139 22.65 -2.65 16.71
CA LYS A 139 23.69 -3.31 17.54
C LYS A 139 23.06 -4.18 18.63
N GLU A 140 21.91 -3.73 19.13
CA GLU A 140 21.06 -4.39 20.11
C GLU A 140 19.64 -4.41 19.54
N SER A 141 18.81 -5.35 19.99
CA SER A 141 17.39 -5.38 19.62
C SER A 141 16.68 -4.07 20.00
N LEU A 142 15.74 -3.62 19.18
CA LEU A 142 14.92 -2.46 19.52
C LEU A 142 14.14 -2.72 20.82
N PRO A 143 14.05 -1.74 21.74
CA PRO A 143 13.22 -1.87 22.93
C PRO A 143 11.76 -2.13 22.58
N GLN A 144 11.12 -3.06 23.30
CA GLN A 144 9.72 -3.40 23.05
C GLN A 144 8.80 -2.22 23.39
N VAL A 145 7.91 -1.87 22.47
CA VAL A 145 6.91 -0.81 22.65
C VAL A 145 5.53 -1.45 22.83
N ASN A 146 5.23 -1.84 24.07
CA ASN A 146 3.98 -2.52 24.42
C ASN A 146 2.72 -1.64 24.30
N ALA A 147 2.89 -0.31 24.33
CA ALA A 147 1.79 0.62 24.21
C ALA A 147 1.24 0.72 22.78
N ALA A 148 2.05 0.42 21.76
CA ALA A 148 1.67 0.55 20.36
C ALA A 148 0.76 -0.59 19.90
N THR A 149 -0.40 -0.24 19.35
CA THR A 149 -1.40 -1.20 18.82
C THR A 149 -1.66 -1.01 17.33
N ARG A 150 -1.23 0.12 16.74
CA ARG A 150 -1.33 0.38 15.30
C ARG A 150 0.00 0.87 14.76
N PHE A 151 0.36 0.45 13.56
CA PHE A 151 1.58 0.87 12.88
C PHE A 151 1.27 1.26 11.44
N ILE A 152 1.77 2.41 11.03
CA ILE A 152 1.49 3.00 9.73
C ILE A 152 2.78 3.43 9.03
N ILE A 153 2.93 3.01 7.77
CA ILE A 153 3.79 3.66 6.79
C ILE A 153 2.87 4.01 5.61
N ARG A 154 2.60 5.31 5.43
CA ARG A 154 1.78 5.81 4.32
C ARG A 154 2.61 5.99 3.05
N ARG A 155 1.93 6.07 1.91
CA ARG A 155 2.49 6.34 0.57
C ARG A 155 3.43 7.54 0.54
N GLN A 156 3.20 8.54 1.41
CA GLN A 156 4.08 9.70 1.52
C GLN A 156 5.52 9.35 1.92
N CYS A 157 5.76 8.20 2.56
CA CYS A 157 7.10 7.69 2.82
C CYS A 157 7.72 7.16 1.51
N ARG A 158 8.42 8.02 0.79
CA ARG A 158 9.00 7.68 -0.53
C ARG A 158 10.19 6.74 -0.43
N ARG A 159 10.95 6.83 0.65
CA ARG A 159 12.11 5.97 0.86
C ARG A 159 11.62 4.57 1.23
N ASN A 160 12.11 3.58 0.50
CA ASN A 160 11.77 2.18 0.73
C ASN A 160 12.40 1.67 2.04
N ILE A 161 11.58 1.24 3.00
CA ILE A 161 12.08 0.57 4.21
C ILE A 161 12.14 -0.93 3.92
N VAL A 162 13.35 -1.45 3.74
CA VAL A 162 13.57 -2.83 3.30
C VAL A 162 13.15 -3.86 4.36
N PRO A 163 12.82 -5.11 3.96
CA PRO A 163 12.35 -6.14 4.88
C PRO A 163 13.20 -6.38 6.15
N PRO A 164 14.54 -6.37 6.11
CA PRO A 164 15.34 -6.50 7.35
C PRO A 164 15.10 -5.39 8.38
N ALA A 165 14.85 -4.16 7.92
CA ALA A 165 14.52 -3.04 8.80
C ALA A 165 13.11 -3.19 9.39
N LEU A 166 12.12 -3.55 8.55
CA LEU A 166 10.75 -3.81 8.98
C LEU A 166 10.67 -4.95 10.01
N ARG A 167 11.46 -6.02 9.82
CA ARG A 167 11.59 -7.11 10.79
C ARG A 167 11.91 -6.58 12.18
N SER A 168 12.96 -5.77 12.30
CA SER A 168 13.41 -5.25 13.59
C SER A 168 12.36 -4.37 14.26
N ILE A 169 11.61 -3.61 13.46
CA ILE A 169 10.49 -2.77 13.92
C ILE A 169 9.36 -3.65 14.44
N PHE A 170 8.92 -4.65 13.67
CA PHE A 170 7.79 -5.50 14.02
C PHE A 170 8.08 -6.42 15.22
N ASP A 171 9.30 -6.95 15.31
CA ASP A 171 9.75 -7.74 16.48
C ASP A 171 9.67 -6.92 17.79
N ALA A 172 9.72 -5.58 17.71
CA ALA A 172 9.62 -4.67 18.85
C ALA A 172 8.19 -4.11 19.10
N LEU A 173 7.18 -4.60 18.37
CA LEU A 173 5.77 -4.18 18.51
C LEU A 173 4.86 -5.37 18.87
N PRO A 174 5.03 -6.00 20.04
CA PRO A 174 4.40 -7.29 20.36
C PRO A 174 2.88 -7.24 20.51
N ARG A 175 2.27 -6.05 20.63
CA ARG A 175 0.82 -5.85 20.81
C ARG A 175 0.15 -5.22 19.59
N LEU A 176 0.81 -5.25 18.43
CA LEU A 176 0.30 -4.67 17.20
C LEU A 176 -0.97 -5.42 16.74
N GLN A 177 -2.05 -4.67 16.54
CA GLN A 177 -3.36 -5.20 16.11
C GLN A 177 -3.72 -4.76 14.68
N SER A 178 -3.18 -3.63 14.21
CA SER A 178 -3.44 -3.09 12.88
C SER A 178 -2.16 -2.61 12.21
N LEU A 179 -1.99 -2.99 10.94
CA LEU A 179 -0.89 -2.56 10.08
C LEU A 179 -1.43 -1.91 8.80
N THR A 180 -0.98 -0.69 8.51
CA THR A 180 -1.11 -0.04 7.20
C THR A 180 0.29 0.14 6.61
N PHE A 181 0.55 -0.45 5.46
CA PHE A 181 1.86 -0.44 4.81
C PHE A 181 1.72 -0.12 3.34
N GLU A 182 2.16 1.08 2.94
CA GLU A 182 1.98 1.61 1.60
C GLU A 182 3.34 1.91 0.95
N PRO A 183 4.15 0.88 0.64
CA PRO A 183 5.44 1.07 0.02
C PRO A 183 5.29 1.52 -1.44
N TRP A 184 6.35 2.10 -1.97
CA TRP A 184 6.51 2.20 -3.42
C TRP A 184 7.17 0.95 -3.94
N GLN A 185 6.89 0.56 -5.19
CA GLN A 185 7.69 -0.49 -5.83
C GLN A 185 9.18 -0.10 -5.86
N PHE A 186 10.05 -1.10 -5.84
CA PHE A 186 11.46 -0.90 -6.11
C PHE A 186 11.67 -0.61 -7.60
N TRP A 187 12.43 0.43 -7.88
CA TRP A 187 12.71 0.88 -9.25
C TRP A 187 13.86 0.12 -9.90
N ASN A 188 14.62 -0.66 -9.12
CA ASN A 188 15.56 -1.65 -9.61
C ASN A 188 14.92 -3.04 -9.54
N LYS A 189 14.73 -3.68 -10.70
CA LYS A 189 14.08 -4.99 -10.80
C LYS A 189 14.82 -6.09 -10.02
N TRP A 190 16.15 -6.01 -9.93
CA TRP A 190 16.91 -6.95 -9.13
C TRP A 190 16.53 -6.86 -7.66
N GLU A 191 16.44 -5.64 -7.12
CA GLU A 191 16.04 -5.41 -5.72
C GLU A 191 14.59 -5.84 -5.48
N GLN A 192 13.67 -5.50 -6.38
CA GLN A 192 12.28 -5.97 -6.29
C GLN A 192 12.23 -7.50 -6.21
N THR A 193 12.93 -8.18 -7.13
CA THR A 193 12.95 -9.65 -7.20
C THR A 193 13.54 -10.26 -5.94
N LEU A 194 14.63 -9.68 -5.42
CA LEU A 194 15.28 -10.12 -4.19
C LEU A 194 14.32 -10.06 -3.00
N TRP A 195 13.65 -8.92 -2.82
CA TRP A 195 12.76 -8.73 -1.67
C TRP A 195 11.46 -9.51 -1.80
N ASP A 196 10.89 -9.61 -2.99
CA ASP A 196 9.69 -10.42 -3.25
C ASP A 196 9.94 -11.92 -3.10
N SER A 197 11.13 -12.40 -3.46
CA SER A 197 11.44 -13.84 -3.40
C SER A 197 11.88 -14.27 -2.01
N LEU A 198 12.59 -13.41 -1.27
CA LEU A 198 13.26 -13.78 -0.03
C LEU A 198 12.84 -12.92 1.18
N GLY A 199 12.67 -11.61 0.98
CA GLY A 199 12.46 -10.66 2.07
C GLY A 199 11.04 -10.67 2.63
N TYR A 200 10.08 -10.28 1.81
CA TYR A 200 8.68 -10.15 2.20
C TYR A 200 8.04 -11.46 2.66
N PRO A 201 8.24 -12.63 1.99
CA PRO A 201 7.68 -13.88 2.49
C PRO A 201 8.09 -14.18 3.94
N ARG A 202 9.40 -14.07 4.24
CA ARG A 202 9.92 -14.29 5.60
C ARG A 202 9.38 -13.27 6.60
N LEU A 203 9.29 -12.00 6.20
CA LEU A 203 8.71 -10.94 7.05
C LEU A 203 7.28 -11.27 7.45
N ILE A 204 6.44 -11.64 6.47
CA ILE A 204 5.01 -11.91 6.66
C ILE A 204 4.80 -13.15 7.53
N GLU A 205 5.56 -14.22 7.27
CA GLU A 205 5.38 -15.49 7.97
C GLU A 205 5.93 -15.48 9.40
N SER A 206 7.06 -14.80 9.62
CA SER A 206 7.84 -14.99 10.85
C SER A 206 7.90 -13.76 11.77
N HIS A 207 7.68 -12.55 11.24
CA HIS A 207 7.95 -11.31 12.00
C HIS A 207 6.72 -10.43 12.22
N LEU A 208 5.62 -10.67 11.50
CA LEU A 208 4.37 -10.00 11.81
C LEU A 208 3.82 -10.50 13.17
N PRO A 209 3.48 -9.62 14.13
CA PRO A 209 3.02 -10.02 15.46
C PRO A 209 1.71 -10.81 15.39
N GLN A 210 1.60 -11.96 16.07
CA GLN A 210 0.40 -12.81 16.01
C GLN A 210 -0.88 -12.12 16.55
N THR A 211 -0.73 -11.00 17.26
CA THR A 211 -1.83 -10.15 17.73
C THR A 211 -2.52 -9.34 16.62
N LEU A 212 -1.95 -9.31 15.41
CA LEU A 212 -2.54 -8.59 14.28
C LEU A 212 -3.90 -9.15 13.91
N LYS A 213 -4.86 -8.24 13.76
CA LYS A 213 -6.23 -8.51 13.30
C LYS A 213 -6.48 -7.93 11.92
N GLN A 214 -5.79 -6.85 11.57
CA GLN A 214 -5.96 -6.15 10.31
C GLN A 214 -4.61 -5.86 9.65
N ILE A 215 -4.54 -6.16 8.36
CA ILE A 215 -3.43 -5.77 7.50
C ILE A 215 -4.01 -5.08 6.25
N SER A 216 -3.50 -3.89 5.94
CA SER A 216 -3.73 -3.19 4.68
C SER A 216 -2.38 -2.89 4.04
N VAL A 217 -2.16 -3.41 2.84
CA VAL A 217 -0.97 -3.19 2.04
C VAL A 217 -1.35 -2.61 0.70
N PHE A 218 -0.69 -1.52 0.30
CA PHE A 218 -0.86 -0.90 -1.02
C PHE A 218 0.51 -0.60 -1.61
N GLU A 219 1.01 -1.46 -2.51
CA GLU A 219 2.24 -1.16 -3.22
C GLU A 219 1.96 -0.18 -4.37
N GLU A 220 2.46 1.04 -4.22
CA GLU A 220 2.28 2.08 -5.22
C GLU A 220 3.22 1.89 -6.42
N THR A 221 2.67 2.07 -7.62
CA THR A 221 3.43 2.17 -8.85
C THR A 221 3.10 3.49 -9.56
N ASN A 222 3.85 3.85 -10.59
CA ASN A 222 3.52 5.03 -11.38
C ASN A 222 3.98 4.82 -12.82
N GLU A 223 3.03 4.75 -13.75
CA GLU A 223 3.31 4.44 -15.15
C GLU A 223 4.16 5.51 -15.83
N GLY A 224 4.02 6.78 -15.42
CA GLY A 224 4.87 7.87 -15.88
C GLY A 224 6.32 7.70 -15.45
N TYR A 225 6.54 7.25 -14.20
CA TYR A 225 7.88 6.98 -13.67
C TYR A 225 8.48 5.73 -14.29
N ILE A 226 7.70 4.65 -14.43
CA ILE A 226 8.12 3.42 -15.13
C ILE A 226 8.54 3.75 -16.57
N SER A 227 7.72 4.50 -17.30
CA SER A 227 8.01 4.91 -18.67
C SER A 227 9.32 5.71 -18.74
N LEU A 228 9.53 6.65 -17.82
CA LEU A 228 10.76 7.43 -17.76
C LEU A 228 11.99 6.54 -17.54
N LEU A 229 11.94 5.66 -16.54
CA LEU A 229 13.06 4.79 -16.21
C LEU A 229 13.36 3.78 -17.30
N GLN A 230 12.36 3.31 -18.05
CA GLN A 230 12.57 2.39 -19.17
C GLN A 230 13.40 2.99 -20.31
N HIS A 231 13.35 4.30 -20.48
CA HIS A 231 14.14 5.03 -21.47
C HIS A 231 15.36 5.73 -20.85
N GLY A 232 15.64 5.44 -19.57
CA GLY A 232 16.80 5.99 -18.86
C GLY A 232 18.14 5.47 -19.38
N GLN A 233 19.22 6.07 -18.89
CA GLN A 233 20.60 5.76 -19.25
C GLN A 233 21.43 5.23 -18.08
N LEU A 234 20.95 5.32 -16.83
CA LEU A 234 21.68 4.80 -15.66
C LEU A 234 21.76 3.26 -15.69
N PHE A 235 22.87 2.71 -15.19
CA PHE A 235 23.09 1.26 -15.12
C PHE A 235 22.28 0.60 -13.98
N ILE A 236 20.98 0.43 -14.20
CA ILE A 236 20.08 -0.34 -13.31
C ILE A 236 19.33 -1.42 -14.10
N GLN A 237 18.86 -2.45 -13.40
CA GLN A 237 17.88 -3.36 -14.01
C GLN A 237 16.51 -2.68 -14.03
N ARG A 238 16.03 -2.38 -15.25
CA ARG A 238 14.82 -1.61 -15.49
C ARG A 238 13.58 -2.28 -14.87
N PRO A 239 12.64 -1.52 -14.31
CA PRO A 239 11.39 -2.06 -13.80
C PRO A 239 10.52 -2.56 -14.96
N ASP A 240 9.76 -3.61 -14.69
CA ASP A 240 8.80 -4.13 -15.66
C ASP A 240 7.71 -3.09 -15.96
N ARG A 241 7.17 -3.09 -17.19
CA ARG A 241 6.04 -2.21 -17.58
C ARG A 241 4.81 -2.41 -16.71
N VAL A 242 4.65 -3.64 -16.22
CA VAL A 242 3.54 -4.07 -15.39
C VAL A 242 4.16 -4.83 -14.24
N ARG A 243 3.81 -4.43 -13.02
CA ARG A 243 4.24 -5.10 -11.80
C ARG A 243 3.92 -6.59 -11.86
N VAL A 244 4.95 -7.43 -11.72
CA VAL A 244 4.81 -8.89 -11.65
C VAL A 244 5.08 -9.33 -10.22
N THR A 245 4.06 -9.76 -9.50
CA THR A 245 4.15 -10.20 -8.10
C THR A 245 4.78 -11.58 -7.98
N SER A 246 5.33 -11.88 -6.81
CA SER A 246 5.89 -13.19 -6.47
C SER A 246 4.80 -14.10 -5.87
N PRO A 247 4.64 -15.34 -6.38
CA PRO A 247 3.74 -16.32 -5.78
C PRO A 247 4.06 -16.61 -4.30
N ALA A 248 5.33 -16.49 -3.89
CA ALA A 248 5.75 -16.69 -2.51
C ALA A 248 5.17 -15.62 -1.56
N VAL A 249 5.03 -14.37 -2.03
CA VAL A 249 4.39 -13.30 -1.24
C VAL A 249 2.90 -13.58 -1.10
N SER A 250 2.24 -13.97 -2.19
CA SER A 250 0.82 -14.36 -2.17
C SER A 250 0.56 -15.54 -1.22
N ALA A 251 1.42 -16.57 -1.24
CA ALA A 251 1.33 -17.72 -0.33
C ALA A 251 1.54 -17.33 1.13
N ALA A 252 2.51 -16.46 1.42
CA ALA A 252 2.77 -15.96 2.76
C ALA A 252 1.55 -15.19 3.31
N PHE A 253 0.93 -14.32 2.50
CA PHE A 253 -0.31 -13.64 2.90
C PHE A 253 -1.48 -14.61 3.06
N ALA A 254 -1.62 -15.61 2.20
CA ALA A 254 -2.68 -16.63 2.30
C ALA A 254 -2.59 -17.35 3.65
N LYS A 255 -1.41 -17.85 4.03
CA LYS A 255 -1.19 -18.48 5.33
C LYS A 255 -1.42 -17.51 6.48
N ARG A 256 -0.89 -16.28 6.36
CA ARG A 256 -1.01 -15.27 7.42
C ARG A 256 -2.45 -14.85 7.69
N SER A 257 -3.29 -14.88 6.65
CA SER A 257 -4.66 -14.42 6.72
C SER A 257 -5.57 -15.25 7.64
N LEU A 258 -5.17 -16.48 8.01
CA LEU A 258 -5.94 -17.37 8.89
C LEU A 258 -6.28 -16.75 10.25
N GLY A 259 -5.36 -15.94 10.79
CA GLY A 259 -5.54 -15.26 12.07
C GLY A 259 -6.13 -13.85 11.97
N LEU A 260 -6.48 -13.37 10.77
CA LEU A 260 -6.91 -12.00 10.55
C LEU A 260 -8.43 -11.87 10.50
N GLU A 261 -8.92 -10.71 10.94
CA GLU A 261 -10.29 -10.25 10.73
C GLU A 261 -10.43 -9.50 9.39
N LYS A 262 -9.37 -8.79 8.96
CA LYS A 262 -9.36 -8.03 7.71
C LYS A 262 -8.00 -8.13 7.01
N LEU A 263 -8.03 -8.40 5.72
CA LEU A 263 -6.85 -8.35 4.87
C LEU A 263 -7.15 -7.58 3.58
N SER A 264 -6.37 -6.54 3.32
CA SER A 264 -6.29 -5.89 2.01
C SER A 264 -4.84 -5.94 1.51
N VAL A 265 -4.62 -6.50 0.33
CA VAL A 265 -3.30 -6.51 -0.32
C VAL A 265 -3.45 -6.10 -1.77
N ALA A 266 -3.13 -4.83 -2.03
CA ALA A 266 -3.15 -4.24 -3.36
C ALA A 266 -1.75 -4.24 -3.97
N PHE A 267 -1.66 -4.75 -5.20
CA PHE A 267 -0.47 -4.80 -6.07
C PHE A 267 0.78 -5.55 -5.57
N MET A 268 0.89 -5.87 -4.28
CA MET A 268 1.99 -6.67 -3.70
C MET A 268 1.75 -8.20 -3.77
N ALA A 269 0.49 -8.62 -3.92
CA ALA A 269 0.10 -10.02 -4.07
C ALA A 269 -0.86 -10.19 -5.25
N GLU A 270 -0.90 -11.41 -5.78
CA GLU A 270 -1.80 -11.81 -6.87
C GLU A 270 -2.86 -12.77 -6.33
N ALA A 271 -4.13 -12.40 -6.50
CA ALA A 271 -5.26 -13.17 -5.96
C ALA A 271 -5.27 -14.63 -6.45
N SER A 272 -4.91 -14.88 -7.71
CA SER A 272 -4.86 -16.25 -8.24
C SER A 272 -3.82 -17.12 -7.54
N ASP A 273 -2.65 -16.58 -7.22
CA ASP A 273 -1.62 -17.30 -6.44
C ASP A 273 -2.00 -17.42 -4.96
N PHE A 274 -2.68 -16.40 -4.40
CA PHE A 274 -3.21 -16.44 -3.03
C PHE A 274 -4.17 -17.62 -2.86
N PHE A 275 -5.20 -17.73 -3.70
CA PHE A 275 -6.19 -18.81 -3.59
C PHE A 275 -5.61 -20.18 -3.95
N ARG A 276 -4.65 -20.26 -4.89
CA ARG A 276 -3.94 -21.51 -5.21
C ARG A 276 -3.14 -22.04 -4.02
N SER A 277 -2.68 -21.16 -3.14
CA SER A 277 -1.88 -21.52 -1.96
C SER A 277 -2.71 -21.97 -0.76
N CYS A 278 -4.03 -21.76 -0.79
CA CYS A 278 -4.93 -22.18 0.27
C CYS A 278 -5.04 -23.71 0.37
N GLN A 279 -4.97 -24.25 1.59
CA GLN A 279 -5.14 -25.69 1.85
C GLN A 279 -6.59 -26.02 2.21
N ARG A 280 -7.01 -27.26 2.00
CA ARG A 280 -8.42 -27.68 2.16
C ARG A 280 -8.90 -27.69 3.62
N ASP A 281 -7.98 -27.89 4.55
CA ASP A 281 -8.21 -27.94 5.99
C ASP A 281 -8.15 -26.56 6.66
N TRP A 282 -7.83 -25.51 5.90
CA TRP A 282 -7.79 -24.15 6.42
C TRP A 282 -9.19 -23.60 6.70
N ILE A 283 -9.32 -22.94 7.85
CA ILE A 283 -10.54 -22.28 8.31
C ILE A 283 -10.17 -20.87 8.77
N TRP A 284 -10.83 -19.87 8.20
CA TRP A 284 -10.67 -18.48 8.60
C TRP A 284 -11.76 -18.10 9.60
N SER A 285 -11.56 -18.50 10.85
CA SER A 285 -12.55 -18.34 11.93
C SER A 285 -12.92 -16.89 12.24
N HIS A 286 -12.15 -15.90 11.77
CA HIS A 286 -12.37 -14.49 12.09
C HIS A 286 -12.46 -13.59 10.88
N MET A 287 -12.20 -14.09 9.67
CA MET A 287 -12.14 -13.26 8.46
C MET A 287 -13.50 -12.63 8.16
N ARG A 288 -13.52 -11.31 8.08
CA ARG A 288 -14.69 -10.49 7.75
C ARG A 288 -14.53 -9.75 6.42
N SER A 289 -13.32 -9.33 6.08
CA SER A 289 -13.05 -8.61 4.83
C SER A 289 -11.77 -9.08 4.17
N LEU A 290 -11.85 -9.46 2.90
CA LEU A 290 -10.72 -9.85 2.07
C LEU A 290 -10.71 -9.03 0.77
N THR A 291 -9.70 -8.21 0.57
CA THR A 291 -9.49 -7.44 -0.66
C THR A 291 -8.15 -7.79 -1.29
N LEU A 292 -8.16 -8.21 -2.55
CA LEU A 292 -6.95 -8.63 -3.27
C LEU A 292 -6.92 -8.01 -4.67
N THR A 293 -5.72 -7.78 -5.19
CA THR A 293 -5.54 -7.41 -6.59
C THR A 293 -5.35 -8.65 -7.47
N SER A 294 -5.87 -8.61 -8.70
CA SER A 294 -5.49 -9.58 -9.73
C SER A 294 -5.27 -8.93 -11.09
N ARG A 295 -4.07 -9.08 -11.64
CA ARG A 295 -3.72 -8.51 -12.95
C ARG A 295 -4.48 -9.16 -14.12
N ILE A 296 -5.17 -10.27 -13.87
CA ILE A 296 -5.89 -11.00 -14.92
C ILE A 296 -7.28 -10.39 -15.18
N LEU A 297 -7.74 -9.44 -14.36
CA LEU A 297 -9.00 -8.72 -14.52
C LEU A 297 -8.94 -7.73 -15.69
N THR A 298 -8.79 -8.29 -16.88
CA THR A 298 -8.76 -7.62 -18.19
C THR A 298 -9.79 -8.28 -19.10
N GLN A 299 -10.45 -7.52 -19.97
CA GLN A 299 -11.54 -7.99 -20.83
C GLN A 299 -11.20 -9.25 -21.66
N THR A 300 -9.93 -9.43 -22.02
CA THR A 300 -9.46 -10.53 -22.89
C THR A 300 -9.28 -11.88 -22.18
N ARG A 301 -9.40 -11.94 -20.86
CA ARG A 301 -9.05 -13.12 -20.04
C ARG A 301 -10.24 -13.75 -19.33
N SER A 302 -11.39 -13.75 -20.00
CA SER A 302 -12.66 -14.18 -19.39
C SER A 302 -12.56 -15.56 -18.73
N LEU A 303 -11.94 -16.56 -19.36
CA LEU A 303 -11.82 -17.91 -18.81
C LEU A 303 -11.01 -17.95 -17.51
N GLU A 304 -9.85 -17.29 -17.47
CA GLU A 304 -9.02 -17.25 -16.26
C GLU A 304 -9.70 -16.47 -15.13
N ILE A 305 -10.48 -15.44 -15.47
CA ILE A 305 -11.30 -14.70 -14.50
C ILE A 305 -12.35 -15.64 -13.88
N GLN A 306 -13.07 -16.44 -14.67
CA GLN A 306 -14.04 -17.40 -14.12
C GLN A 306 -13.36 -18.36 -13.15
N GLY A 307 -12.21 -18.96 -13.54
CA GLY A 307 -11.47 -19.88 -12.67
C GLY A 307 -10.99 -19.22 -11.37
N LEU A 308 -10.56 -17.94 -11.42
CA LEU A 308 -10.23 -17.17 -10.22
C LEU A 308 -11.44 -17.00 -9.30
N LEU A 309 -12.61 -16.63 -9.86
CA LEU A 309 -13.83 -16.40 -9.08
C LEU A 309 -14.40 -17.70 -8.49
N GLU A 310 -14.23 -18.84 -9.17
CA GLU A 310 -14.55 -20.16 -8.62
C GLU A 310 -13.65 -20.53 -7.44
N ASN A 311 -12.32 -20.34 -7.57
CA ASN A 311 -11.37 -20.58 -6.48
C ASN A 311 -11.64 -19.69 -5.26
N ALA A 312 -12.01 -18.43 -5.51
CA ALA A 312 -12.42 -17.50 -4.47
C ALA A 312 -13.68 -18.00 -3.72
N ALA A 313 -14.70 -18.46 -4.45
CA ALA A 313 -15.91 -19.04 -3.86
C ALA A 313 -15.61 -20.30 -3.04
N ILE A 314 -14.77 -21.21 -3.57
CA ILE A 314 -14.34 -22.42 -2.87
C ILE A 314 -13.65 -22.06 -1.55
N THR A 315 -12.76 -21.08 -1.57
CA THR A 315 -12.04 -20.62 -0.37
C THR A 315 -13.01 -19.97 0.63
N ALA A 316 -13.97 -19.18 0.15
CA ALA A 316 -14.98 -18.51 0.99
C ALA A 316 -15.90 -19.50 1.74
N LEU A 317 -16.06 -20.74 1.27
CA LEU A 317 -16.78 -21.79 2.02
C LEU A 317 -16.14 -22.09 3.39
N SER A 318 -14.87 -21.74 3.58
CA SER A 318 -14.14 -21.89 4.85
C SER A 318 -14.01 -20.58 5.64
N MET A 319 -14.79 -19.54 5.28
CA MET A 319 -14.78 -18.22 5.93
C MET A 319 -16.16 -17.89 6.52
N PRO A 320 -16.54 -18.46 7.70
CA PRO A 320 -17.90 -18.38 8.23
C PRO A 320 -18.41 -16.97 8.59
N HIS A 321 -17.51 -16.00 8.75
CA HIS A 321 -17.86 -14.62 9.10
C HIS A 321 -17.54 -13.62 7.98
N LEU A 322 -17.36 -14.09 6.75
CA LEU A 322 -17.02 -13.22 5.62
C LEU A 322 -18.20 -12.30 5.28
N HIS A 323 -17.99 -10.99 5.46
CA HIS A 323 -18.95 -9.96 5.08
C HIS A 323 -18.64 -9.36 3.72
N THR A 324 -17.37 -9.25 3.35
CA THR A 324 -16.95 -8.63 2.10
C THR A 324 -15.76 -9.36 1.51
N MET A 325 -15.84 -9.68 0.22
CA MET A 325 -14.67 -10.04 -0.58
C MET A 325 -14.63 -9.15 -1.82
N VAL A 326 -13.47 -8.57 -2.12
CA VAL A 326 -13.25 -7.76 -3.31
C VAL A 326 -12.01 -8.26 -4.03
N ILE A 327 -12.14 -8.56 -5.32
CA ILE A 327 -11.02 -8.83 -6.21
C ILE A 327 -11.03 -7.76 -7.29
N TRP A 328 -9.96 -6.98 -7.38
CA TRP A 328 -9.97 -5.79 -8.25
C TRP A 328 -8.65 -5.60 -8.99
N ASN A 329 -8.67 -4.75 -10.00
CA ASN A 329 -7.48 -4.23 -10.66
C ASN A 329 -7.78 -2.81 -11.14
N GLY A 330 -6.76 -1.96 -11.13
CA GLY A 330 -6.88 -0.58 -11.54
C GLY A 330 -5.53 -0.02 -11.97
N ARG A 331 -5.48 0.61 -13.15
CA ARG A 331 -4.33 1.37 -13.67
C ARG A 331 -4.79 2.27 -14.81
N LYS A 332 -3.91 3.08 -15.40
CA LYS A 332 -4.31 3.94 -16.53
C LYS A 332 -4.96 3.10 -17.65
N GLY A 333 -6.21 3.42 -17.97
CA GLY A 333 -7.02 2.73 -18.99
C GLY A 333 -7.63 1.38 -18.58
N GLU A 334 -7.46 0.92 -17.34
CA GLU A 334 -8.03 -0.34 -16.85
C GLU A 334 -8.64 -0.15 -15.47
N ALA A 335 -9.90 -0.57 -15.28
CA ALA A 335 -10.51 -0.68 -13.96
C ALA A 335 -11.60 -1.74 -13.97
N PHE A 336 -11.51 -2.67 -13.04
CA PHE A 336 -12.54 -3.69 -12.82
C PHE A 336 -12.48 -4.20 -11.38
N LYS A 337 -13.64 -4.40 -10.75
CA LYS A 337 -13.80 -5.14 -9.49
C LYS A 337 -14.88 -6.21 -9.65
N PHE A 338 -14.66 -7.34 -9.03
CA PHE A 338 -15.69 -8.28 -8.59
C PHE A 338 -15.84 -8.16 -7.08
N PHE A 339 -17.05 -8.29 -6.56
CA PHE A 339 -17.29 -8.33 -5.12
C PHE A 339 -18.33 -9.35 -4.70
N TYR A 340 -18.17 -9.84 -3.47
CA TYR A 340 -19.18 -10.51 -2.67
C TYR A 340 -19.47 -9.65 -1.45
N ARG A 341 -20.75 -9.53 -1.08
CA ARG A 341 -21.17 -8.81 0.13
C ARG A 341 -22.31 -9.56 0.83
N ALA A 342 -22.11 -9.85 2.11
CA ALA A 342 -23.13 -10.36 3.01
C ALA A 342 -23.52 -9.26 3.99
N GLU A 343 -24.76 -8.79 3.88
CA GLU A 343 -25.38 -7.79 4.73
C GLU A 343 -26.50 -8.46 5.56
N THR A 344 -27.04 -7.75 6.54
CA THR A 344 -28.07 -8.27 7.45
C THR A 344 -29.37 -8.69 6.76
N SER A 345 -29.63 -8.18 5.55
CA SER A 345 -30.87 -8.40 4.81
C SER A 345 -30.67 -9.05 3.44
N GLN A 346 -29.43 -9.19 2.98
CA GLN A 346 -29.15 -9.71 1.64
C GLN A 346 -27.72 -10.26 1.53
N THR A 347 -27.55 -11.21 0.62
CA THR A 347 -26.24 -11.67 0.18
C THR A 347 -26.15 -11.47 -1.33
N ARG A 348 -25.09 -10.84 -1.82
CA ARG A 348 -24.96 -10.53 -3.24
C ARG A 348 -23.53 -10.65 -3.76
N ILE A 349 -23.43 -11.03 -5.02
CA ILE A 349 -22.23 -10.84 -5.83
C ILE A 349 -22.51 -9.83 -6.93
N GLY A 350 -21.47 -9.14 -7.37
CA GLY A 350 -21.55 -8.16 -8.43
C GLY A 350 -20.18 -7.79 -8.97
N TRP A 351 -20.18 -6.94 -9.99
CA TRP A 351 -18.96 -6.39 -10.55
C TRP A 351 -19.20 -4.96 -11.02
N ARG A 352 -18.10 -4.22 -11.17
CA ARG A 352 -18.09 -2.85 -11.70
C ARG A 352 -16.80 -2.65 -12.47
N GLY A 353 -16.85 -1.98 -13.61
CA GLY A 353 -15.65 -1.70 -14.40
C GLY A 353 -15.96 -0.90 -15.66
N ILE A 354 -14.92 -0.70 -16.46
CA ILE A 354 -15.02 -0.06 -17.79
C ILE A 354 -15.50 -1.03 -18.89
N TRP A 355 -15.69 -2.30 -18.53
CA TRP A 355 -16.17 -3.37 -19.39
C TRP A 355 -17.04 -4.33 -18.57
N ASP A 356 -17.89 -5.10 -19.24
CA ASP A 356 -18.87 -5.99 -18.60
C ASP A 356 -18.39 -7.45 -18.55
N LEU A 357 -18.74 -8.17 -17.48
CA LEU A 357 -18.37 -9.57 -17.27
C LEU A 357 -19.61 -10.46 -17.22
N LYS A 358 -19.74 -11.39 -18.17
CA LYS A 358 -20.75 -12.44 -18.08
C LYS A 358 -20.27 -13.57 -17.16
N LEU A 359 -20.82 -13.66 -15.95
CA LEU A 359 -20.54 -14.76 -15.04
C LEU A 359 -21.07 -16.09 -15.58
N THR A 360 -20.26 -17.14 -15.45
CA THR A 360 -20.69 -18.50 -15.79
C THR A 360 -21.61 -19.07 -14.70
N PRO A 361 -22.49 -20.04 -15.05
CA PRO A 361 -23.30 -20.73 -14.05
C PRO A 361 -22.49 -21.41 -12.94
N SER A 362 -21.25 -21.80 -13.24
CA SER A 362 -20.35 -22.45 -12.27
C SER A 362 -19.91 -21.47 -11.17
N VAL A 363 -19.48 -20.27 -11.54
CA VAL A 363 -19.17 -19.18 -10.58
C VAL A 363 -20.40 -18.87 -9.73
N ILE A 364 -21.57 -18.67 -10.35
CA ILE A 364 -22.81 -18.33 -9.63
C ILE A 364 -23.17 -19.42 -8.61
N ARG A 365 -23.14 -20.70 -9.01
CA ARG A 365 -23.39 -21.83 -8.09
C ARG A 365 -22.35 -21.91 -6.96
N GLY A 366 -21.09 -21.61 -7.25
CA GLY A 366 -20.03 -21.56 -6.24
C GLY A 366 -20.37 -20.57 -5.14
N TRP A 367 -20.72 -19.34 -5.51
CA TRP A 367 -21.12 -18.30 -4.56
C TRP A 367 -22.48 -18.54 -3.91
N GLN A 368 -23.42 -19.19 -4.61
CA GLN A 368 -24.70 -19.58 -4.01
C GLN A 368 -24.46 -20.52 -2.83
N ARG A 369 -23.57 -21.51 -2.99
CA ARG A 369 -23.20 -22.40 -1.87
C ARG A 369 -22.55 -21.66 -0.70
N VAL A 370 -21.82 -20.58 -0.96
CA VAL A 370 -21.26 -19.72 0.09
C VAL A 370 -22.39 -19.01 0.85
N ALA A 371 -23.34 -18.44 0.12
CA ALA A 371 -24.53 -17.82 0.70
C ALA A 371 -25.34 -18.84 1.51
N ASP A 372 -25.75 -19.96 0.91
CA ASP A 372 -26.54 -21.01 1.57
C ASP A 372 -25.89 -21.54 2.86
N LYS A 373 -24.54 -21.61 2.87
CA LYS A 373 -23.79 -22.15 4.01
C LYS A 373 -23.67 -21.15 5.16
N HIS A 374 -23.38 -19.88 4.85
CA HIS A 374 -22.95 -18.89 5.85
C HIS A 374 -23.96 -17.78 6.08
N THR A 375 -24.93 -17.64 5.18
CA THR A 375 -25.98 -16.63 5.23
C THR A 375 -27.34 -17.33 5.19
N ARG A 376 -28.38 -16.62 5.63
CA ARG A 376 -29.77 -17.13 5.57
C ARG A 376 -30.54 -16.50 4.41
N HIS A 377 -29.82 -16.07 3.38
CA HIS A 377 -30.36 -15.25 2.29
C HIS A 377 -29.99 -15.86 0.95
N ASP A 378 -30.92 -15.80 -0.01
CA ASP A 378 -30.62 -16.14 -1.40
C ASP A 378 -29.54 -15.21 -1.96
N LEU A 379 -28.69 -15.76 -2.83
CA LEU A 379 -27.67 -14.98 -3.50
C LEU A 379 -28.31 -14.14 -4.62
N GLN A 380 -28.12 -12.83 -4.53
CA GLN A 380 -28.43 -11.91 -5.63
C GLN A 380 -27.19 -11.71 -6.51
N VAL A 381 -27.39 -11.70 -7.83
CA VAL A 381 -26.32 -11.42 -8.81
C VAL A 381 -26.63 -10.07 -9.47
N ILE A 382 -25.98 -9.01 -9.01
CA ILE A 382 -26.32 -7.64 -9.39
C ILE A 382 -25.05 -6.91 -9.88
N PRO A 383 -24.89 -6.71 -11.20
CA PRO A 383 -23.86 -5.81 -11.70
C PRO A 383 -24.13 -4.36 -11.27
N GLU A 384 -23.07 -3.62 -10.98
CA GLU A 384 -23.15 -2.18 -10.74
C GLU A 384 -23.05 -1.40 -12.06
N PRO A 385 -23.52 -0.13 -12.12
CA PRO A 385 -23.44 0.67 -13.33
C PRO A 385 -22.01 0.76 -13.90
N PRO A 386 -21.85 0.66 -15.23
CA PRO A 386 -20.53 0.70 -15.86
C PRO A 386 -19.83 2.05 -15.67
N ILE A 387 -18.51 2.03 -15.68
CA ILE A 387 -17.69 3.23 -15.60
C ILE A 387 -17.52 3.80 -17.00
N LEU A 388 -18.10 4.99 -17.22
CA LEU A 388 -18.03 5.72 -18.50
C LEU A 388 -16.91 6.76 -18.55
N LYS A 389 -16.24 7.00 -17.41
CA LYS A 389 -15.12 7.95 -17.30
C LYS A 389 -13.79 7.23 -17.60
N SER A 390 -12.82 7.97 -18.12
CA SER A 390 -11.46 7.45 -18.29
C SER A 390 -10.79 7.21 -16.94
N ILE A 391 -9.99 6.14 -16.86
CA ILE A 391 -9.14 5.85 -15.70
C ILE A 391 -7.77 6.47 -15.95
N GLY A 392 -7.43 7.53 -15.23
CA GLY A 392 -6.15 8.23 -15.38
C GLY A 392 -5.08 7.78 -14.38
N SER A 393 -5.47 7.19 -13.26
CA SER A 393 -4.60 6.86 -12.13
C SER A 393 -5.20 5.75 -11.24
N HIS A 394 -4.39 5.24 -10.29
CA HIS A 394 -4.91 4.37 -9.23
C HIS A 394 -6.00 5.04 -8.39
N ALA A 395 -5.86 6.33 -8.08
CA ALA A 395 -6.89 7.04 -7.31
C ALA A 395 -8.23 7.12 -8.06
N ASP A 396 -8.20 7.36 -9.37
CA ASP A 396 -9.42 7.31 -10.20
C ASP A 396 -10.03 5.91 -10.17
N ALA A 397 -9.20 4.86 -10.28
CA ALA A 397 -9.69 3.49 -10.21
C ALA A 397 -10.33 3.18 -8.85
N ILE A 398 -9.69 3.57 -7.74
CA ILE A 398 -10.20 3.36 -6.37
C ILE A 398 -11.56 4.05 -6.18
N ASP A 399 -11.67 5.32 -6.59
CA ASP A 399 -12.87 6.12 -6.46
C ASP A 399 -14.00 5.61 -7.37
N LEU A 400 -13.72 5.43 -8.67
CA LEU A 400 -14.74 5.06 -9.66
C LEU A 400 -15.21 3.62 -9.51
N LEU A 401 -14.35 2.73 -9.00
CA LEU A 401 -14.74 1.37 -8.62
C LEU A 401 -15.48 1.34 -7.28
N ASP A 402 -15.56 2.41 -6.48
CA ASP A 402 -16.15 2.37 -5.14
C ASP A 402 -15.55 1.23 -4.30
N LEU A 403 -14.22 1.27 -4.14
CA LEU A 403 -13.51 0.27 -3.35
C LEU A 403 -13.64 0.55 -1.84
N PRO A 404 -13.54 -0.50 -0.99
CA PRO A 404 -13.49 -0.32 0.46
C PRO A 404 -12.39 0.67 0.90
N SER A 405 -12.70 1.48 1.92
CA SER A 405 -11.78 2.50 2.47
C SER A 405 -10.48 1.95 3.07
N ASP A 406 -10.39 0.64 3.28
CA ASP A 406 -9.20 -0.05 3.79
C ASP A 406 -8.27 -0.57 2.68
N VAL A 407 -8.59 -0.32 1.40
CA VAL A 407 -7.68 -0.61 0.27
C VAL A 407 -6.41 0.23 0.33
N VAL A 408 -6.57 1.51 0.65
CA VAL A 408 -5.49 2.49 0.78
C VAL A 408 -5.94 3.57 1.75
N HIS A 409 -5.00 4.14 2.50
CA HIS A 409 -5.29 5.20 3.45
C HIS A 409 -5.90 6.42 2.72
N PRO A 410 -6.98 7.03 3.23
CA PRO A 410 -7.68 8.13 2.55
C PRO A 410 -6.77 9.31 2.17
N VAL A 411 -5.82 9.66 3.06
CA VAL A 411 -4.80 10.67 2.77
C VAL A 411 -3.99 10.33 1.52
N SER A 412 -3.62 9.07 1.33
CA SER A 412 -2.83 8.63 0.18
C SER A 412 -3.62 8.74 -1.13
N VAL A 413 -4.95 8.57 -1.10
CA VAL A 413 -5.84 8.86 -2.26
C VAL A 413 -5.80 10.33 -2.63
N LEU A 414 -5.96 11.22 -1.65
CA LEU A 414 -5.87 12.67 -1.89
C LEU A 414 -4.51 13.08 -2.44
N GLN A 415 -3.43 12.48 -1.92
CA GLN A 415 -2.07 12.71 -2.41
C GLN A 415 -1.91 12.27 -3.87
N MET A 416 -2.40 11.08 -4.22
CA MET A 416 -2.39 10.57 -5.60
C MET A 416 -3.11 11.53 -6.56
N GLN A 417 -4.31 11.99 -6.20
CA GLN A 417 -5.11 12.91 -7.03
C GLN A 417 -4.36 14.22 -7.29
N ARG A 418 -3.85 14.87 -6.23
CA ARG A 418 -3.14 16.16 -6.34
C ARG A 418 -1.82 16.05 -7.10
N GLU A 419 -1.06 14.99 -6.84
CA GLU A 419 0.20 14.75 -7.55
C GLU A 419 -0.05 14.50 -9.04
N ALA A 420 -1.09 13.73 -9.38
CA ALA A 420 -1.47 13.49 -10.76
C ALA A 420 -1.86 14.80 -11.48
N GLU A 421 -2.54 15.73 -10.82
CA GLU A 421 -2.98 16.99 -11.42
C GLU A 421 -1.86 17.89 -11.94
N SER A 422 -0.72 17.87 -11.24
CA SER A 422 0.44 18.72 -11.50
C SER A 422 1.56 18.02 -12.27
N SER A 423 1.42 16.72 -12.55
CA SER A 423 2.45 15.88 -13.16
C SER A 423 2.64 16.10 -14.67
N TRP A 424 3.88 15.96 -15.14
CA TRP A 424 4.27 16.17 -16.55
C TRP A 424 3.64 15.20 -17.55
N TYR A 425 3.20 14.03 -17.08
CA TYR A 425 2.61 13.00 -17.92
C TYR A 425 1.09 13.14 -18.05
N LYS A 426 0.43 14.06 -17.33
CA LYS A 426 -1.04 14.21 -17.34
C LYS A 426 -1.60 14.51 -18.73
N TYR A 427 -0.90 15.31 -19.53
CA TYR A 427 -1.36 15.79 -20.85
C TYR A 427 -0.62 15.17 -22.03
N ARG A 428 0.19 14.13 -21.79
CA ARG A 428 0.81 13.37 -22.87
C ARG A 428 -0.19 12.29 -23.31
N THR A 429 -0.86 12.56 -24.43
CA THR A 429 -1.68 11.60 -25.17
C THR A 429 -0.82 10.57 -25.87
#